data_AF-A0A6H9S3T5-F1
#
_entry.id   AF-A0A6H9S3T5-F1
#
_cell.length_a   1.000
_cell.length_b   1.000
_cell.length_c   1.000
_cell.angle_alpha   90.00
_cell.angle_beta   90.00
_cell.angle_gamma   90.00
#
_symmetry.space_group_name_H-M   'P 1'
#
loop_
_entity.id
_entity.type
_entity.pdbx_description
1 polymer ?
#
loop_
_entity_poly.entity_id
_entity_poly.type
_entity_poly.pdbx_seq_one_letter_code
_entity_poly.pdbx_strand_id
1 'polypeptide(L)'
;AWQAIMEVNFEYINSEVNPAMANIVGPSEAIVVSTFHIELDGGGGDLHVTMPYSMIEPVREMLDAGFQSDLDDQDERWINALRQDVLDVDVPIGATVARRQLRLRDILHMQPGDIIPVEMPEDMVMRANGVPAFKVKMGSHKGNLALQVIEPIERR
;
A
#
# COMPACT_ATOMS: atom_id res chain seq x y z
N ALA A 1 17.45 -19.24 -0.37
CA ALA A 1 17.71 -17.90 0.19
C ALA A 1 17.85 -16.85 -0.92
N TRP A 2 18.85 -16.95 -1.82
CA TRP A 2 19.10 -15.92 -2.84
C TRP A 2 18.10 -15.86 -4.00
N GLN A 3 17.40 -16.97 -4.31
CA GLN A 3 16.43 -17.06 -5.41
C GLN A 3 15.32 -15.98 -5.37
N ALA A 4 14.91 -15.54 -4.19
CA ALA A 4 13.90 -14.48 -4.03
C ALA A 4 14.40 -13.11 -4.50
N ILE A 5 15.72 -12.92 -4.53
CA ILE A 5 16.37 -11.66 -4.91
C ILE A 5 16.87 -11.76 -6.36
N MET A 6 17.46 -12.89 -6.73
CA MET A 6 17.99 -13.16 -8.07
C MET A 6 18.08 -14.67 -8.31
N GLU A 7 17.83 -15.10 -9.55
CA GLU A 7 18.12 -16.48 -9.97
C GLU A 7 19.63 -16.75 -9.90
N VAL A 8 20.03 -17.74 -9.09
CA VAL A 8 21.43 -18.12 -8.91
C VAL A 8 21.67 -19.48 -9.54
N ASN A 9 22.65 -19.54 -10.44
CA ASN A 9 23.12 -20.77 -11.05
C ASN A 9 24.48 -21.14 -10.46
N PHE A 10 24.64 -22.41 -10.06
CA PHE A 10 25.88 -22.91 -9.48
C PHE A 10 26.61 -23.79 -10.50
N GLU A 11 27.89 -23.50 -10.70
CA GLU A 11 28.79 -24.31 -11.50
C GLU A 11 29.97 -24.76 -10.66
N TYR A 12 30.31 -26.04 -10.73
CA TYR A 12 31.50 -26.57 -10.05
C TYR A 12 32.74 -26.20 -10.86
N ILE A 13 33.63 -25.40 -10.26
CA ILE A 13 34.88 -24.98 -10.91
C ILE A 13 36.04 -25.89 -10.49
N ASN A 14 36.29 -26.02 -9.18
CA ASN A 14 37.36 -26.83 -8.64
C ASN A 14 37.16 -27.11 -7.14
N SER A 15 37.91 -28.08 -6.59
CA SER A 15 38.01 -28.36 -5.16
C SER A 15 39.48 -28.37 -4.77
N GLU A 16 39.81 -27.66 -3.70
CA GLU A 16 41.18 -27.51 -3.23
C GLU A 16 41.22 -27.82 -1.73
N VAL A 17 42.23 -28.60 -1.33
CA VAL A 17 42.40 -29.01 0.08
C VAL A 17 43.39 -28.09 0.78
N ASN A 18 44.26 -27.40 0.03
CA ASN A 18 45.18 -26.41 0.56
C ASN A 18 44.55 -25.00 0.57
N PRO A 19 44.22 -24.41 1.74
CA PRO A 19 43.58 -23.10 1.83
C PRO A 19 44.40 -21.98 1.19
N ALA A 20 45.73 -22.10 1.14
CA ALA A 20 46.62 -21.10 0.56
C ALA A 20 46.55 -21.02 -0.98
N MET A 21 45.92 -22.00 -1.65
CA MET A 21 45.76 -22.04 -3.11
C MET A 21 44.36 -21.63 -3.58
N ALA A 22 43.42 -21.43 -2.64
CA ALA A 22 42.08 -20.95 -2.92
C ALA A 22 42.08 -19.42 -3.10
N ASN A 23 42.47 -18.93 -4.28
CA ASN A 23 42.46 -17.51 -4.63
C ASN A 23 41.03 -17.01 -4.94
N ILE A 24 40.16 -16.98 -3.94
CA ILE A 24 38.74 -16.62 -4.09
C ILE A 24 38.52 -15.10 -4.00
N VAL A 25 39.37 -14.37 -3.25
CA VAL A 25 39.27 -12.92 -3.02
C VAL A 25 40.65 -12.29 -2.83
N GLY A 26 40.77 -10.98 -3.12
CA GLY A 26 41.99 -10.22 -2.84
C GLY A 26 42.17 -9.97 -1.33
N PRO A 27 43.42 -9.85 -0.81
CA PRO A 27 43.69 -9.70 0.62
C PRO A 27 43.19 -8.38 1.24
N SER A 28 42.72 -7.44 0.43
CA SER A 28 42.21 -6.13 0.86
C SER A 28 40.73 -5.93 0.52
N GLU A 29 40.05 -6.97 0.03
CA GLU A 29 38.64 -6.92 -0.33
C GLU A 29 37.76 -7.30 0.86
N ALA A 30 36.71 -6.51 1.11
CA ALA A 30 35.72 -6.85 2.13
C ALA A 30 34.96 -8.12 1.70
N ILE A 31 34.77 -9.05 2.63
CA ILE A 31 34.05 -10.31 2.39
C ILE A 31 32.89 -10.48 3.36
N VAL A 32 31.84 -11.12 2.87
CA VAL A 32 30.72 -11.61 3.66
C VAL A 32 30.91 -13.11 3.84
N VAL A 33 30.93 -13.56 5.09
CA VAL A 33 31.10 -14.97 5.45
C VAL A 33 29.83 -15.45 6.14
N SER A 34 29.16 -16.40 5.51
CA SER A 34 28.06 -17.15 6.11
C SER A 34 28.61 -18.43 6.73
N THR A 35 28.51 -18.55 8.05
CA THR A 35 29.01 -19.70 8.80
C THR A 35 27.85 -20.61 9.15
N PHE A 36 27.95 -21.87 8.75
CA PHE A 36 26.98 -22.91 9.04
C PHE A 36 27.64 -23.95 9.92
N HIS A 37 27.15 -24.09 11.15
CA HIS A 37 27.59 -25.17 12.02
C HIS A 37 26.89 -26.46 11.61
N ILE A 38 27.67 -27.49 11.31
CA ILE A 38 27.15 -28.80 10.90
C ILE A 38 27.54 -29.81 11.98
N GLU A 39 26.53 -30.43 12.58
CA GLU A 39 26.70 -31.55 13.51
C GLU A 39 26.29 -32.85 12.83
N LEU A 40 27.18 -33.82 12.83
CA LEU A 40 26.91 -35.20 12.40
C LEU A 40 27.33 -36.16 13.52
N ASP A 41 26.66 -37.30 13.60
CA ASP A 41 26.89 -38.26 14.68
C ASP A 41 28.27 -38.90 14.52
N GLY A 42 29.23 -38.48 15.37
CA GLY A 42 30.65 -38.87 15.29
C GLY A 42 31.62 -37.78 14.84
N GLY A 43 31.16 -36.56 14.55
CA GLY A 43 32.00 -35.40 14.27
C GLY A 43 31.23 -34.25 13.60
N GLY A 44 31.66 -33.01 13.82
CA GLY A 44 31.05 -31.82 13.25
C GLY A 44 32.09 -30.78 12.86
N GLY A 45 31.64 -29.67 12.28
CA GLY A 45 32.51 -28.56 11.89
C GLY A 45 31.75 -27.41 11.24
N ASP A 46 32.48 -26.35 10.93
CA ASP A 46 31.93 -25.14 10.32
C ASP A 46 32.11 -25.16 8.80
N LEU A 47 31.01 -25.07 8.08
CA LEU A 47 30.99 -24.77 6.66
C LEU A 47 30.92 -23.25 6.48
N HIS A 48 31.92 -22.68 5.83
CA HIS A 48 31.96 -21.26 5.50
C HIS A 48 31.63 -21.05 4.02
N VAL A 49 30.60 -20.27 3.75
CA VAL A 49 30.31 -19.76 2.41
C VAL A 49 30.79 -18.31 2.36
N THR A 50 31.80 -18.03 1.54
CA THR A 50 32.44 -16.71 1.46
C THR A 50 32.13 -16.05 0.13
N MET A 51 31.68 -14.80 0.18
CA MET A 51 31.36 -13.98 -0.99
C MET A 51 32.06 -12.62 -0.87
N PRO A 52 32.81 -12.17 -1.89
CA PRO A 52 33.31 -10.81 -1.91
C PRO A 52 32.18 -9.78 -1.93
N TYR A 53 32.39 -8.64 -1.27
CA TYR A 53 31.40 -7.57 -1.16
C TYR A 53 31.02 -6.99 -2.54
N SER A 54 31.93 -7.01 -3.50
CA SER A 54 31.69 -6.60 -4.88
C SER A 54 30.54 -7.39 -5.56
N MET A 55 30.26 -8.62 -5.12
CA MET A 55 29.10 -9.39 -5.59
C MET A 55 27.77 -8.94 -4.97
N ILE A 56 27.82 -8.30 -3.80
CA ILE A 56 26.64 -7.83 -3.05
C ILE A 56 26.27 -6.40 -3.43
N GLU A 57 27.24 -5.56 -3.79
CA GLU A 57 27.03 -4.16 -4.18
C GLU A 57 25.87 -3.95 -5.19
N PRO A 58 25.75 -4.74 -6.27
CA PRO A 58 24.69 -4.54 -7.27
C PRO A 58 23.27 -4.80 -6.75
N VAL A 59 23.13 -5.61 -5.70
CA VAL A 59 21.83 -6.02 -5.11
C VAL A 59 21.57 -5.40 -3.74
N ARG A 60 22.42 -4.45 -3.31
CA ARG A 60 22.35 -3.84 -1.97
C ARG A 60 21.01 -3.16 -1.70
N GLU A 61 20.48 -2.40 -2.65
CA GLU A 61 19.20 -1.71 -2.49
C GLU A 61 18.02 -2.69 -2.33
N MET A 62 18.10 -3.84 -3.01
CA MET A 62 17.10 -4.90 -2.89
C MET A 62 17.17 -5.55 -1.49
N LEU A 63 18.38 -5.77 -0.96
CA LEU A 63 18.57 -6.30 0.39
C LEU A 63 18.10 -5.33 1.49
N ASP A 64 18.36 -4.02 1.33
CA ASP A 64 17.98 -2.97 2.29
C ASP A 64 16.45 -2.74 2.36
N ALA A 65 15.72 -3.03 1.29
CA ALA A 65 14.26 -2.88 1.23
C ALA A 65 13.49 -3.85 2.17
N GLY A 66 14.19 -4.81 2.79
CA GLY A 66 13.59 -5.80 3.66
C GLY A 66 12.79 -6.83 2.87
N PHE A 67 13.46 -7.88 2.39
CA PHE A 67 12.77 -9.04 1.83
C PHE A 67 12.05 -9.79 2.96
N GLN A 68 10.74 -9.62 3.04
CA GLN A 68 9.86 -10.67 3.56
C GLN A 68 9.97 -11.84 2.59
N SER A 69 10.50 -12.96 3.07
CA SER A 69 10.61 -14.18 2.28
C SER A 69 9.24 -14.57 1.74
N ASP A 70 9.15 -14.72 0.42
CA ASP A 70 8.10 -15.47 -0.29
C ASP A 70 8.17 -16.96 0.11
N LEU A 71 7.85 -17.25 1.37
CA LEU A 71 7.59 -18.59 1.86
C LEU A 71 6.19 -18.58 2.49
N ASP A 72 5.26 -19.05 1.64
CA ASP A 72 3.86 -19.41 1.87
C ASP A 72 2.84 -18.28 2.05
N ASP A 73 1.99 -18.19 1.03
CA ASP A 73 0.78 -17.39 0.85
C ASP A 73 0.96 -15.87 0.97
N GLN A 74 0.57 -15.15 -0.08
CA GLN A 74 -0.06 -13.84 0.11
C GLN A 74 -1.03 -14.03 1.27
N ASP A 75 -0.74 -13.45 2.43
CA ASP A 75 -1.54 -13.64 3.62
C ASP A 75 -2.93 -13.08 3.30
N GLU A 76 -3.82 -13.94 2.77
CA GLU A 76 -5.16 -13.55 2.33
C GLU A 76 -5.87 -12.89 3.49
N ARG A 77 -5.50 -13.27 4.72
CA ARG A 77 -5.94 -12.64 5.96
C ARG A 77 -5.51 -11.18 6.07
N TRP A 78 -4.29 -10.82 5.71
CA TRP A 78 -3.84 -9.42 5.71
C TRP A 78 -4.56 -8.60 4.62
N ILE A 79 -4.71 -9.15 3.40
CA ILE A 79 -5.45 -8.47 2.32
C ILE A 79 -6.93 -8.32 2.69
N ASN A 80 -7.52 -9.35 3.31
CA ASN A 80 -8.91 -9.32 3.77
C ASN A 80 -9.09 -8.38 4.97
N ALA A 81 -8.16 -8.36 5.92
CA ALA A 81 -8.16 -7.42 7.04
C ALA A 81 -8.05 -5.98 6.53
N LEU A 82 -7.12 -5.69 5.62
CA LEU A 82 -6.98 -4.38 5.02
C LEU A 82 -8.24 -3.97 4.23
N ARG A 83 -8.85 -4.90 3.48
CA ARG A 83 -10.14 -4.64 2.81
C ARG A 83 -11.26 -4.35 3.79
N GLN A 84 -11.34 -5.08 4.90
CA GLN A 84 -12.32 -4.84 5.96
C GLN A 84 -12.10 -3.46 6.60
N ASP A 85 -10.86 -3.15 6.97
CA ASP A 85 -10.50 -1.86 7.56
C ASP A 85 -10.83 -0.69 6.62
N VAL A 86 -10.61 -0.84 5.31
CA VAL A 86 -10.97 0.17 4.31
C VAL A 86 -12.49 0.32 4.15
N LEU A 87 -13.25 -0.76 4.24
CA LEU A 87 -14.71 -0.73 4.17
C LEU A 87 -15.36 -0.10 5.41
N ASP A 88 -14.68 -0.19 6.56
CA ASP A 88 -15.13 0.40 7.83
C ASP A 88 -14.79 1.89 7.97
N VAL A 89 -14.12 2.50 6.98
CA VAL A 89 -13.82 3.94 7.01
C VAL A 89 -15.09 4.77 6.84
N ASP A 90 -15.34 5.66 7.81
CA ASP A 90 -16.39 6.66 7.72
C ASP A 90 -16.12 7.66 6.59
N VAL A 91 -17.02 7.72 5.61
CA VAL A 91 -16.95 8.69 4.51
C VAL A 91 -18.05 9.74 4.66
N PRO A 92 -17.72 11.03 4.79
CA PRO A 92 -18.72 12.08 4.91
C PRO A 92 -19.51 12.20 3.60
N ILE A 93 -20.82 12.03 3.71
CA ILE A 93 -21.77 12.20 2.60
C ILE A 93 -22.56 13.49 2.76
N GLY A 94 -22.82 14.18 1.65
CA GLY A 94 -23.65 15.38 1.65
C GLY A 94 -24.19 15.72 0.27
N ALA A 95 -25.32 16.42 0.23
CA ALA A 95 -25.90 16.96 -0.99
C ALA A 95 -26.21 18.44 -0.79
N THR A 96 -25.94 19.26 -1.81
CA THR A 96 -26.31 20.68 -1.79
C THR A 96 -27.77 20.82 -2.21
N VAL A 97 -28.60 21.31 -1.29
CA VAL A 97 -30.05 21.49 -1.49
C VAL A 97 -30.34 22.57 -2.53
N ALA A 98 -29.69 23.72 -2.38
CA ALA A 98 -29.85 24.84 -3.28
C ALA A 98 -28.55 25.64 -3.34
N ARG A 99 -28.34 26.29 -4.47
CA ARG A 99 -27.24 27.22 -4.67
C ARG A 99 -27.79 28.51 -5.26
N ARG A 100 -27.48 29.64 -4.62
CA ARG A 100 -27.90 30.98 -5.05
C ARG A 100 -26.69 31.89 -5.03
N GLN A 101 -26.50 32.66 -6.10
CA GLN A 101 -25.55 33.77 -6.09
C GLN A 101 -26.26 35.02 -5.58
N LEU A 102 -25.64 35.68 -4.60
CA LEU A 102 -26.14 36.92 -3.98
C LEU A 102 -25.06 37.99 -4.11
N ARG A 103 -25.46 39.26 -4.18
CA ARG A 103 -24.49 40.36 -4.16
C ARG A 103 -23.93 40.48 -2.75
N LEU A 104 -22.65 40.82 -2.63
CA LEU A 104 -22.00 40.99 -1.32
C LEU A 104 -22.75 41.99 -0.43
N ARG A 105 -23.27 43.08 -1.01
CA ARG A 105 -24.06 44.06 -0.26
C ARG A 105 -25.33 43.44 0.36
N ASP A 106 -25.98 42.51 -0.32
CA ASP A 106 -27.24 41.92 0.16
C ASP A 106 -26.92 40.95 1.31
N ILE A 107 -25.78 40.27 1.26
CA ILE A 107 -25.26 39.43 2.37
C ILE A 107 -24.93 40.29 3.60
N LEU A 108 -24.31 41.46 3.42
CA LEU A 108 -23.93 42.36 4.53
C LEU A 108 -25.14 42.96 5.27
N HIS A 109 -26.28 43.12 4.60
CA HIS A 109 -27.49 43.70 5.19
C HIS A 109 -28.52 42.64 5.62
N MET A 110 -28.18 41.35 5.54
CA MET A 110 -29.10 40.26 5.87
C MET A 110 -29.42 40.23 7.37
N GLN A 111 -30.70 40.05 7.70
CA GLN A 111 -31.21 40.03 9.07
C GLN A 111 -32.00 38.75 9.36
N PRO A 112 -32.10 38.35 10.65
CA PRO A 112 -32.98 37.25 11.03
C PRO A 112 -34.41 37.49 10.54
N GLY A 113 -34.94 36.55 9.77
CA GLY A 113 -36.27 36.65 9.14
C GLY A 113 -36.23 36.89 7.63
N ASP A 114 -35.07 37.25 7.06
CA ASP A 114 -34.93 37.39 5.61
C ASP A 114 -35.11 36.05 4.88
N ILE A 115 -35.81 36.09 3.76
CA ILE A 115 -36.11 34.91 2.93
C ILE A 115 -35.21 34.92 1.71
N ILE A 116 -34.44 33.85 1.52
CA ILE A 116 -33.64 33.63 0.32
C ILE A 116 -34.47 32.80 -0.66
N PRO A 117 -35.01 33.38 -1.75
CA PRO A 117 -35.76 32.62 -2.72
C PRO A 117 -34.80 31.66 -3.45
N VAL A 118 -35.10 30.37 -3.35
CA VAL A 118 -34.39 29.30 -4.05
C VAL A 118 -35.39 28.47 -4.85
N GLU A 119 -34.98 28.09 -6.05
CA GLU A 119 -35.67 27.06 -6.83
C GLU A 119 -35.13 25.71 -6.40
N MET A 120 -36.01 24.84 -5.90
CA MET A 120 -35.61 23.50 -5.50
C MET A 120 -35.44 22.65 -6.76
N PRO A 121 -34.25 22.07 -6.99
CA PRO A 121 -34.05 21.17 -8.11
C PRO A 121 -34.84 19.87 -7.87
N GLU A 122 -35.33 19.25 -8.95
CA GLU A 122 -36.04 17.97 -8.86
C GLU A 122 -35.12 16.86 -8.32
N ASP A 123 -33.86 16.86 -8.78
CA ASP A 123 -32.83 15.91 -8.39
C ASP A 123 -31.54 16.67 -7.98
N MET A 124 -30.77 16.05 -7.08
CA MET A 124 -29.52 16.57 -6.52
C MET A 124 -28.37 15.59 -6.73
N VAL A 125 -27.15 16.09 -6.54
CA VAL A 125 -25.94 15.25 -6.54
C VAL A 125 -25.48 15.05 -5.10
N MET A 126 -25.50 13.80 -4.65
CA MET A 126 -24.84 13.40 -3.42
C MET A 126 -23.35 13.20 -3.69
N ARG A 127 -22.54 13.78 -2.81
CA ARG A 127 -21.09 13.72 -2.84
C ARG A 127 -20.58 12.92 -1.64
N ALA A 128 -19.67 12.00 -1.90
CA ALA A 128 -18.90 11.29 -0.88
C ALA A 128 -17.51 11.92 -0.82
N ASN A 129 -17.17 12.54 0.31
CA ASN A 129 -15.94 13.30 0.49
C ASN A 129 -15.68 14.33 -0.65
N GLY A 130 -16.72 15.06 -1.05
CA GLY A 130 -16.66 16.05 -2.13
C GLY A 130 -16.73 15.48 -3.57
N VAL A 131 -16.53 14.18 -3.77
CA VAL A 131 -16.60 13.53 -5.08
C VAL A 131 -18.06 13.18 -5.41
N PRO A 132 -18.59 13.58 -6.59
CA PRO A 132 -19.91 13.14 -7.06
C PRO A 132 -20.03 11.62 -7.05
N ALA A 133 -21.07 11.10 -6.41
CA ALA A 133 -21.26 9.65 -6.26
C ALA A 133 -22.62 9.18 -6.79
N PHE A 134 -23.71 9.86 -6.41
CA PHE A 134 -25.07 9.44 -6.78
C PHE A 134 -25.94 10.63 -7.14
N LYS A 135 -26.90 10.39 -8.04
CA LYS A 135 -28.04 11.26 -8.25
C LYS A 135 -29.13 10.87 -7.24
N VAL A 136 -29.67 11.87 -6.54
CA VAL A 136 -30.59 11.65 -5.41
C VAL A 136 -31.78 12.60 -5.43
N LYS A 137 -32.88 12.20 -4.81
CA LYS A 137 -34.07 13.05 -4.62
C LYS A 137 -34.29 13.32 -3.13
N MET A 138 -34.55 14.58 -2.79
CA MET A 138 -34.88 14.95 -1.40
C MET A 138 -36.30 14.51 -1.04
N GLY A 139 -36.47 13.97 0.17
CA GLY A 139 -37.75 13.59 0.72
C GLY A 139 -37.72 13.50 2.25
N SER A 140 -38.65 12.73 2.80
CA SER A 140 -38.67 12.42 4.23
C SER A 140 -38.87 10.93 4.45
N HIS A 141 -38.21 10.39 5.47
CA HIS A 141 -38.35 9.00 5.89
C HIS A 141 -38.40 8.94 7.42
N LYS A 142 -39.48 8.36 7.96
CA LYS A 142 -39.72 8.26 9.42
C LYS A 142 -39.59 9.61 10.16
N GLY A 143 -40.08 10.69 9.55
CA GLY A 143 -40.05 12.04 10.12
C GLY A 143 -38.71 12.77 10.00
N ASN A 144 -37.69 12.15 9.42
CA ASN A 144 -36.39 12.78 9.16
C ASN A 144 -36.26 13.17 7.69
N LEU A 145 -35.49 14.23 7.41
CA LEU A 145 -35.08 14.56 6.05
C LEU A 145 -34.25 13.40 5.49
N ALA A 146 -34.53 13.00 4.25
CA ALA A 146 -33.88 11.86 3.63
C ALA A 146 -33.54 12.15 2.17
N LEU A 147 -32.55 11.43 1.65
CA LEU A 147 -32.16 11.42 0.23
C LEU A 147 -32.42 10.03 -0.33
N GLN A 148 -33.27 9.94 -1.35
CA GLN A 148 -33.50 8.70 -2.09
C GLN A 148 -32.48 8.60 -3.22
N VAL A 149 -31.72 7.51 -3.28
CA VAL A 149 -30.80 7.22 -4.38
C VAL A 149 -31.60 6.84 -5.63
N ILE A 150 -31.30 7.50 -6.76
CA ILE A 150 -31.90 7.23 -8.07
C ILE A 150 -30.94 6.36 -8.88
N GLU A 151 -29.72 6.85 -9.11
CA GLU A 151 -28.72 6.19 -9.94
C GLU A 151 -27.29 6.57 -9.51
N PRO A 152 -26.29 5.70 -9.71
CA PRO A 152 -24.89 6.03 -9.55
C PRO A 152 -24.41 6.98 -10.66
N ILE A 153 -23.49 7.88 -10.33
CA ILE A 153 -22.81 8.71 -11.32
C ILE A 153 -21.56 7.97 -11.77
N GLU A 154 -21.45 7.68 -13.07
CA GLU A 154 -20.24 7.06 -13.63
C GLU A 154 -19.02 7.98 -13.48
N ARG A 155 -17.93 7.44 -12.94
CA ARG A 155 -16.63 8.10 -12.92
C ARG A 155 -15.97 7.88 -14.29
N ARG A 156 -15.72 8.97 -15.02
CA ARG A 156 -14.82 8.99 -16.18
C ARG A 156 -13.38 9.15 -15.75
#